data_AF-A0A3C0ITB0-F1
#
_entry.id   AF-A0A3C0ITB0-F1
#
_cell.length_a   1.000
_cell.length_b   1.000
_cell.length_c   1.000
_cell.angle_alpha   90.00
_cell.angle_beta   90.00
_cell.angle_gamma   90.00
#
_symmetry.space_group_name_H-M   'P 1'
#
loop_
_entity.id
_entity.type
_entity.pdbx_description
1 polymer ?
#
loop_
_entity_poly.entity_id
_entity_poly.type
_entity_poly.pdbx_seq_one_letter_code
_entity_poly.pdbx_strand_id
1 'polypeptide(L)'
;ANAAREMSVFLDKAVAHMNPCDVNHNASVYLGDLLVTCYSLYSRNRTFGNMLGKGYSVMAAKLELNMVAEGYNASKCIHVTNQRVGAAIPIANTIYQILWEHVPADEGFVQIEKMLI
;
A
#
# COMPACT_ATOMS: atom_id res chain seq x y z
N ALA A 1 -10.65 -6.91 -0.89
CA ALA A 1 -11.41 -6.27 -1.99
C ALA A 1 -11.01 -4.81 -2.20
N ASN A 2 -10.99 -3.97 -1.16
CA ASN A 2 -10.76 -2.52 -1.29
C ASN A 2 -9.38 -2.15 -1.88
N ALA A 3 -8.29 -2.76 -1.39
CA ALA A 3 -6.95 -2.50 -1.92
C ALA A 3 -6.79 -2.90 -3.40
N ALA A 4 -7.39 -4.02 -3.83
CA ALA A 4 -7.38 -4.44 -5.23
C ALA A 4 -8.17 -3.45 -6.11
N ARG A 5 -9.29 -2.91 -5.60
CA ARG A 5 -10.07 -1.87 -6.29
C ARG A 5 -9.27 -0.58 -6.44
N GLU A 6 -8.56 -0.14 -5.41
CA GLU A 6 -7.67 1.03 -5.49
C GLU A 6 -6.58 0.84 -6.54
N MET A 7 -6.00 -0.36 -6.62
CA MET A 7 -5.01 -0.70 -7.63
C MET A 7 -5.59 -0.55 -9.05
N SER A 8 -6.79 -1.07 -9.31
CA SER A 8 -7.48 -0.88 -10.59
C SER A 8 -7.74 0.59 -10.89
N VAL A 9 -8.32 1.35 -9.94
CA VAL A 9 -8.63 2.78 -10.11
C VAL A 9 -7.37 3.61 -10.41
N PHE A 10 -6.27 3.30 -9.74
CA PHE A 10 -4.99 3.96 -9.98
C PHE A 10 -4.47 3.66 -11.38
N LEU A 11 -4.48 2.39 -11.78
CA LEU A 11 -3.92 1.95 -13.04
C LEU A 11 -4.75 2.44 -14.22
N ASP A 12 -6.08 2.36 -14.14
CA ASP A 12 -7.01 2.90 -15.14
C ASP A 12 -6.72 4.37 -15.44
N LYS A 13 -6.45 5.18 -14.41
CA LYS A 13 -6.08 6.59 -14.59
C LYS A 13 -4.64 6.77 -15.08
N ALA A 14 -3.70 5.98 -14.57
CA ALA A 14 -2.29 6.10 -14.94
C ALA A 14 -2.03 5.71 -16.41
N VAL A 15 -2.80 4.75 -16.92
CA VAL A 15 -2.70 4.24 -18.30
C VAL A 15 -3.76 4.81 -19.23
N ALA A 16 -4.58 5.77 -18.78
CA ALA A 16 -5.63 6.40 -19.58
C ALA A 16 -5.13 7.05 -20.89
N HIS A 17 -3.83 7.37 -20.97
CA HIS A 17 -3.16 7.90 -22.16
C HIS A 17 -2.47 6.83 -23.03
N MET A 18 -2.48 5.56 -22.61
CA MET A 18 -1.94 4.41 -23.33
C MET A 18 -3.09 3.65 -24.04
N ASN A 19 -2.81 3.01 -25.17
CA ASN A 19 -3.82 2.24 -25.90
C ASN A 19 -4.43 1.14 -25.00
N PRO A 20 -5.76 0.89 -25.04
CA PRO A 20 -6.48 0.04 -24.09
C PRO A 20 -6.17 -1.48 -24.12
N CYS A 21 -5.09 -1.91 -24.76
CA CYS A 21 -4.68 -3.30 -24.84
C CYS A 21 -3.33 -3.49 -24.13
N ASP A 22 -3.35 -3.90 -22.85
CA ASP A 22 -2.51 -5.02 -22.33
C ASP A 22 -2.51 -5.18 -20.81
N VAL A 23 -3.15 -4.29 -20.04
CA VAL A 23 -3.02 -4.35 -18.58
C VAL A 23 -4.18 -5.13 -17.95
N ASN A 24 -4.08 -6.46 -17.96
CA ASN A 24 -5.03 -7.32 -17.25
C ASN A 24 -4.68 -7.40 -15.75
N HIS A 25 -5.15 -6.41 -14.98
CA HIS A 25 -4.98 -6.38 -13.52
C HIS A 25 -5.72 -7.50 -12.77
N ASN A 26 -6.68 -8.14 -13.44
CA ASN A 26 -7.38 -9.33 -12.96
C ASN A 26 -6.60 -10.62 -13.25
N ALA A 27 -5.39 -10.54 -13.82
CA ALA A 27 -4.54 -11.70 -13.98
C ALA A 27 -4.29 -12.33 -12.60
N SER A 28 -4.58 -13.63 -12.50
CA SER A 28 -4.46 -14.43 -11.28
C SER A 28 -3.10 -14.30 -10.60
N VAL A 29 -2.06 -13.97 -11.37
CA VAL A 29 -0.71 -13.70 -10.89
C VAL A 29 -0.67 -12.52 -9.90
N TYR A 30 -1.29 -11.37 -10.22
CA TYR A 30 -1.26 -10.19 -9.35
C TYR A 30 -2.06 -10.40 -8.07
N LEU A 31 -3.24 -11.01 -8.19
CA LEU A 31 -4.05 -11.32 -7.01
C LEU A 31 -3.38 -12.39 -6.12
N GLY A 32 -2.73 -13.39 -6.73
CA GLY A 32 -1.97 -14.41 -6.03
C GLY A 32 -0.78 -13.83 -5.26
N ASP A 33 -0.02 -12.94 -5.89
CA ASP A 33 1.11 -12.25 -5.26
C ASP A 33 0.66 -11.34 -4.10
N LEU A 34 -0.45 -10.61 -4.28
CA LEU A 34 -1.06 -9.81 -3.23
C LEU A 34 -1.45 -10.69 -2.03
N LEU A 35 -2.14 -11.81 -2.26
CA LEU A 35 -2.60 -12.70 -1.20
C LEU A 35 -1.42 -13.36 -0.46
N VAL A 36 -0.44 -13.89 -1.18
CA VAL A 36 0.72 -14.53 -0.53
C VAL A 36 1.52 -13.50 0.28
N THR A 37 1.66 -12.27 -0.22
CA THR A 37 2.33 -11.19 0.50
C THR A 37 1.55 -10.73 1.74
N CYS A 38 0.22 -10.69 1.68
CA CYS A 38 -0.60 -10.28 2.82
C CYS A 38 -0.75 -11.36 3.90
N TYR A 39 -0.71 -12.65 3.55
CA TYR A 39 -0.99 -13.74 4.49
C TYR A 39 0.25 -14.53 4.92
N SER A 40 1.34 -14.53 4.15
CA SER A 40 2.54 -15.29 4.50
C SER A 40 3.24 -14.75 5.75
N LEU A 41 3.59 -15.63 6.68
CA LEU A 41 4.45 -15.29 7.83
C LEU A 41 5.87 -14.89 7.42
N TYR A 42 6.29 -15.26 6.22
CA TYR A 42 7.61 -14.92 5.66
C TYR A 42 7.60 -13.58 4.91
N SER A 43 6.43 -12.95 4.75
CA SER A 43 6.33 -11.65 4.09
C SER A 43 6.91 -10.55 4.97
N ARG A 44 7.99 -9.92 4.48
CA ARG A 44 8.63 -8.78 5.15
C ARG A 44 7.68 -7.59 5.26
N ASN A 45 6.86 -7.32 4.24
CA ASN A 45 5.87 -6.25 4.28
C ASN A 45 4.82 -6.50 5.36
N ARG A 46 4.38 -7.76 5.50
CA ARG A 46 3.41 -8.13 6.54
C ARG A 46 4.03 -8.02 7.94
N THR A 47 5.23 -8.53 8.14
CA THR A 47 5.93 -8.41 9.44
C THR A 47 6.15 -6.95 9.80
N PHE A 48 6.60 -6.13 8.86
CA PHE A 48 6.75 -4.68 9.04
C PHE A 48 5.42 -4.01 9.44
N GLY A 49 4.34 -4.24 8.69
CA GLY A 49 3.02 -3.71 9.00
C GLY A 49 2.50 -4.15 10.37
N ASN A 50 2.73 -5.41 10.76
CA ASN A 50 2.35 -5.92 12.07
C ASN A 50 3.09 -5.22 13.22
N MET A 51 4.36 -4.86 13.04
CA MET A 51 5.09 -4.09 14.04
C MET A 51 4.51 -2.69 14.20
N LEU A 52 4.20 -2.01 13.08
CA LEU A 52 3.57 -0.68 13.12
C LEU A 52 2.20 -0.73 13.80
N GLY A 53 1.38 -1.74 13.50
CA GLY A 53 0.08 -1.94 14.15
C GLY A 53 0.17 -2.28 15.65
N LYS A 54 1.33 -2.74 16.13
CA LYS A 54 1.61 -2.92 17.57
C LYS A 54 2.15 -1.64 18.24
N GLY A 55 2.28 -0.54 17.50
CA GLY A 55 2.76 0.75 18.01
C GLY A 55 4.26 0.97 17.91
N TYR A 56 5.00 0.10 17.21
CA TYR A 56 6.43 0.34 16.96
C TYR A 56 6.59 1.50 15.98
N SER A 57 7.62 2.34 16.20
CA SER A 57 7.98 3.36 15.23
C SER A 57 8.54 2.75 13.94
N VAL A 58 8.41 3.48 12.83
CA VAL A 58 9.00 3.09 11.53
C VAL A 58 10.50 2.79 11.67
N MET A 59 11.21 3.58 12.45
CA MET A 59 12.65 3.37 12.67
C MET A 59 12.92 2.09 13.46
N ALA A 60 12.18 1.84 14.54
CA ALA A 60 12.33 0.62 15.32
C ALA A 60 12.01 -0.63 14.49
N ALA A 61 10.95 -0.59 13.69
CA ALA A 61 10.57 -1.70 12.83
C ALA A 61 11.61 -1.97 11.71
N LYS A 62 12.23 -0.92 11.14
CA LYS A 62 13.32 -1.08 10.16
C LYS A 62 14.60 -1.66 10.78
N LEU A 63 14.93 -1.27 12.01
CA LEU A 63 16.08 -1.80 12.72
C LEU A 63 15.90 -3.29 13.05
N GLU A 64 14.74 -3.67 13.55
CA GLU A 64 14.43 -5.07 13.91
C GLU A 64 14.47 -6.01 12.70
N LEU A 65 13.94 -5.56 11.56
CA LEU A 65 13.93 -6.36 10.32
C LEU A 65 15.31 -6.46 9.66
N ASN A 66 16.28 -5.66 10.11
CA ASN A 66 17.63 -5.53 9.54
C ASN A 66 17.65 -5.30 8.02
N MET A 67 16.53 -4.87 7.45
CA MET A 67 16.28 -4.70 6.02
C MET A 67 15.09 -3.74 5.81
N VAL A 68 15.08 -3.07 4.66
CA VAL A 68 13.95 -2.20 4.27
C VAL A 68 12.90 -3.03 3.53
N ALA A 69 11.68 -3.09 4.05
CA ALA A 69 10.55 -3.66 3.34
C ALA A 69 10.28 -2.85 2.06
N GLU A 70 10.08 -3.51 0.92
CA GLU A 70 9.89 -2.82 -0.37
C GLU A 70 8.67 -1.89 -0.37
N GLY A 71 7.61 -2.26 0.37
CA GLY A 71 6.41 -1.45 0.58
C GLY A 71 6.70 -0.09 1.20
N TYR A 72 7.78 0.03 1.98
CA TYR A 72 8.19 1.31 2.56
C TYR A 72 8.55 2.33 1.49
N ASN A 73 9.45 1.98 0.56
CA ASN A 73 9.83 2.87 -0.52
C ASN A 73 8.73 2.98 -1.58
N ALA A 74 8.04 1.87 -1.87
CA ALA A 74 6.96 1.85 -2.85
C ALA A 74 5.81 2.81 -2.47
N SER A 75 5.46 2.91 -1.18
CA SER A 75 4.43 3.86 -0.71
C SER A 75 4.75 5.31 -1.08
N LYS A 76 6.03 5.72 -0.96
CA LYS A 76 6.49 7.06 -1.37
C LYS A 76 6.40 7.25 -2.87
N CYS A 77 6.83 6.24 -3.65
CA CYS A 77 6.75 6.29 -5.11
C CYS A 77 5.29 6.41 -5.59
N ILE A 78 4.38 5.64 -5.00
CA ILE A 78 2.95 5.71 -5.32
C ILE A 78 2.38 7.07 -4.96
N HIS A 79 2.67 7.60 -3.76
CA HIS A 79 2.22 8.94 -3.37
C HIS A 79 2.67 10.02 -4.37
N VAL A 80 3.97 10.07 -4.68
CA VAL A 80 4.53 11.04 -5.64
C VAL A 80 3.95 10.87 -7.05
N THR A 81 3.72 9.64 -7.49
CA THR A 81 3.09 9.36 -8.79
C THR A 81 1.64 9.81 -8.78
N ASN A 82 0.93 9.57 -7.68
CA ASN A 82 -0.48 9.92 -7.56
C ASN A 82 -0.73 11.44 -7.54
N GLN A 83 0.25 12.27 -7.20
CA GLN A 83 0.17 13.73 -7.36
C GLN A 83 -0.07 14.14 -8.83
N ARG A 84 0.35 13.31 -9.79
CA ARG A 84 0.10 13.51 -11.23
C ARG A 84 -1.11 12.74 -11.74
N VAL A 85 -1.32 11.51 -11.25
CA VAL A 85 -2.42 10.64 -11.69
C VAL A 85 -3.79 11.08 -11.13
N GLY A 86 -3.82 11.62 -9.91
CA GLY A 86 -5.05 12.07 -9.27
C GLY A 86 -6.07 10.95 -9.00
N ALA A 87 -5.61 9.73 -8.69
CA ALA A 87 -6.48 8.61 -8.34
C ALA A 87 -6.91 8.66 -6.87
N ALA A 88 -8.13 8.18 -6.61
CA ALA A 88 -8.67 8.01 -5.28
C ALA A 88 -8.13 6.69 -4.69
N ILE A 89 -7.04 6.78 -3.92
CA ILE A 89 -6.34 5.63 -3.30
C ILE A 89 -6.17 5.81 -1.78
N PRO A 90 -7.27 5.88 -1.01
CA PRO A 90 -7.23 6.21 0.42
C PRO A 90 -6.38 5.25 1.27
N ILE A 91 -6.38 3.94 0.98
CA ILE A 91 -5.54 2.97 1.69
C ILE A 91 -4.06 3.26 1.42
N ALA A 92 -3.67 3.40 0.15
CA ALA A 92 -2.27 3.69 -0.20
C ALA A 92 -1.79 5.04 0.36
N ASN A 93 -2.65 6.06 0.35
CA ASN A 93 -2.36 7.36 0.95
C ASN A 93 -2.15 7.25 2.46
N THR A 94 -3.02 6.51 3.16
CA THR A 94 -2.90 6.32 4.61
C THR A 94 -1.62 5.57 4.97
N ILE A 95 -1.25 4.55 4.19
CA ILE A 95 0.03 3.85 4.34
C ILE A 95 1.18 4.86 4.19
N TYR A 96 1.15 5.74 3.18
CA TYR A 96 2.16 6.78 3.04
C TYR A 96 2.25 7.69 4.28
N GLN A 97 1.11 8.15 4.80
CA GLN A 97 1.06 9.02 5.97
C GLN A 97 1.64 8.36 7.22
N ILE A 98 1.31 7.08 7.46
CA ILE A 98 1.89 6.31 8.58
C ILE A 98 3.41 6.18 8.43
N LEU A 99 3.88 5.87 7.22
CA LEU A 99 5.28 5.54 6.98
C LEU A 99 6.21 6.75 6.86
N TRP A 100 5.70 7.88 6.37
CA TRP A 100 6.50 9.05 6.00
C TRP A 100 6.08 10.35 6.68
N GLU A 101 4.83 10.46 7.15
CA GLU A 101 4.31 11.63 7.87
C GLU A 101 4.11 11.35 9.36
N HIS A 102 4.50 10.16 9.83
CA HIS A 102 4.47 9.74 11.23
C HIS A 102 3.07 9.73 11.87
N VAL A 103 2.03 9.55 11.05
CA VAL A 103 0.68 9.31 11.58
C VAL A 103 0.66 7.98 12.35
N PRO A 104 0.17 7.94 13.59
CA PRO A 104 0.01 6.69 14.34
C PRO A 104 -0.87 5.69 13.57
N ALA A 105 -0.50 4.41 13.60
CA ALA A 105 -1.17 3.39 12.78
C ALA A 105 -2.65 3.18 13.17
N ASP A 106 -2.97 3.33 14.45
CA ASP A 106 -4.33 3.31 14.99
C ASP A 106 -5.16 4.52 14.51
N GLU A 107 -4.59 5.72 14.55
CA GLU A 107 -5.25 6.92 14.00
C GLU A 107 -5.50 6.80 12.49
N GLY A 108 -4.48 6.36 11.73
CA GLY A 108 -4.61 6.13 10.30
C GLY A 108 -5.68 5.08 9.98
N PHE A 109 -5.77 4.00 10.77
CA PHE A 109 -6.82 2.99 10.63
C PHE A 109 -8.21 3.57 10.84
N VAL A 110 -8.43 4.36 11.89
CA VAL A 110 -9.73 5.01 12.17
C VAL A 110 -10.15 5.95 11.02
N GLN A 111 -9.20 6.61 10.37
CA GLN A 111 -9.50 7.48 9.22
C GLN A 111 -10.01 6.68 8.02
N ILE A 112 -9.36 5.57 7.67
CA ILE A 112 -9.78 4.75 6.51
C ILE A 112 -11.04 3.93 6.80
N GLU A 113 -11.24 3.49 8.04
CA GLU A 113 -12.42 2.73 8.43
C GLU A 113 -13.70 3.51 8.09
N LYS A 114 -13.73 4.81 8.38
CA LYS A 114 -14.86 5.70 8.04
C LYS A 114 -15.11 5.86 6.54
N MET A 115 -14.12 5.60 5.70
CA MET A 115 -14.22 5.75 4.24
C MET A 115 -14.50 4.43 3.53
N LEU A 116 -14.28 3.30 4.19
CA LEU A 116 -14.33 1.96 3.60
C LEU A 116 -15.59 1.15 3.99
N ILE A 117 -16.41 1.68 4.92
CA ILE A 117 -17.72 1.14 5.32
C ILE A 117 -18.81 1.68 4.39
#